data_AF-A0A914DYA7-F1
#
_entry.id   AF-A0A914DYA7-F1
#
_cell.length_a   1.000
_cell.length_b   1.000
_cell.length_c   1.000
_cell.angle_alpha   90.00
_cell.angle_beta   90.00
_cell.angle_gamma   90.00
#
_symmetry.space_group_name_H-M   'P 1'
#
loop_
_entity.id
_entity.type
_entity.pdbx_description
1 polymer ?
#
loop_
_entity_poly.entity_id
_entity_poly.type
_entity_poly.pdbx_seq_one_letter_code
_entity_poly.pdbx_strand_id
1 'polypeptide(L)'
;MESIQPVVSASGRLMSPLCVVFYIPYKEPAIFQREMSQFPNLKAYSTTSGLFNAEKEMDYFKNTLLRDIDNDSLMLVDSWNGFQQTIDNPNISRNIKFEVMPKKTTSKIQPLDVFFNRQWKVFMRSLSDKIRRLHMNFTLSERENIARIISVVHYMFTADRFVPLIIYAWWASGYLIDRPPRNFDTPAQYCLGFQPILKCHKANCNTIGFLRCSHCENVYCFEHTMIDLHVH
;
A
#
# COMPACT_ATOMS: atom_id res chain seq x y z
N MET A 1 9.78 13.09 -0.06
CA MET A 1 10.10 11.70 -0.47
C MET A 1 9.58 10.83 0.65
N GLU A 2 8.62 9.99 0.31
CA GLU A 2 7.89 9.17 1.24
C GLU A 2 8.21 7.71 0.93
N SER A 3 8.41 6.92 1.98
CA SER A 3 8.64 5.49 1.85
C SER A 3 7.39 4.74 2.28
N ILE A 4 7.03 3.70 1.54
CA ILE A 4 5.96 2.78 1.92
C ILE A 4 6.54 1.40 2.16
N GLN A 5 5.92 0.62 3.04
CA GLN A 5 6.31 -0.76 3.31
C GLN A 5 5.08 -1.68 3.25
N PRO A 6 4.72 -2.15 2.04
CA PRO A 6 3.65 -3.12 1.88
C PRO A 6 4.07 -4.47 2.45
N VAL A 7 3.12 -5.20 3.02
CA VAL A 7 3.30 -6.60 3.42
C VAL A 7 2.24 -7.42 2.70
N VAL A 8 2.68 -8.42 1.95
CA VAL A 8 1.79 -9.32 1.19
C VAL A 8 1.93 -10.74 1.72
N SER A 9 0.84 -11.48 1.71
CA SER A 9 0.80 -12.90 2.08
C SER A 9 0.80 -13.79 0.83
N ALA A 10 1.27 -15.03 0.99
CA ALA A 10 1.25 -16.03 -0.08
C ALA A 10 -0.17 -16.43 -0.53
N SER A 11 -1.19 -16.21 0.33
CA SER A 11 -2.61 -16.37 0.00
C SER A 11 -3.18 -15.21 -0.82
N GLY A 12 -2.35 -14.21 -1.15
CA GLY A 12 -2.74 -13.11 -2.01
C GLY A 12 -3.33 -11.90 -1.29
N ARG A 13 -3.25 -11.83 0.04
CA ARG A 13 -3.71 -10.64 0.79
C ARG A 13 -2.62 -9.59 0.90
N LEU A 14 -3.00 -8.32 0.74
CA LEU A 14 -2.21 -7.16 1.14
C LEU A 14 -2.61 -6.75 2.56
N MET A 15 -1.66 -6.75 3.48
CA MET A 15 -1.91 -6.41 4.89
C MET A 15 -2.21 -4.92 5.03
N SER A 16 -3.11 -4.60 5.95
CA SER A 16 -3.53 -3.24 6.29
C SER A 16 -3.56 -3.13 7.82
N PRO A 17 -3.19 -1.99 8.43
CA PRO A 17 -2.76 -0.73 7.81
C PRO A 17 -1.42 -0.78 7.07
N LEU A 18 -1.27 -0.02 5.97
CA LEU A 18 0.01 0.15 5.27
C LEU A 18 0.95 1.05 6.07
N CYS A 19 2.19 0.63 6.27
CA CYS A 19 3.19 1.49 6.89
C CYS A 19 3.72 2.53 5.89
N VAL A 20 3.71 3.81 6.29
CA VAL A 20 4.15 4.94 5.48
C VAL A 20 5.06 5.85 6.32
N VAL A 21 6.20 6.27 5.76
CA VAL A 21 7.13 7.20 6.40
C VAL A 21 7.23 8.47 5.57
N PHE A 22 6.86 9.59 6.19
CA PHE A 22 6.94 10.92 5.59
C PHE A 22 8.26 11.61 5.91
N TYR A 23 8.84 12.28 4.92
CA TYR A 23 9.98 13.17 5.12
C TYR A 23 9.55 14.47 5.80
N ILE A 24 10.10 14.74 6.98
CA ILE A 24 9.95 16.01 7.70
C ILE A 24 11.35 16.42 8.18
N PRO A 25 12.01 17.42 7.56
CA PRO A 25 13.40 17.78 7.87
C PRO A 25 13.60 18.46 9.22
N TYR A 26 12.52 18.72 9.93
CA TYR A 26 12.49 19.40 11.22
C TYR A 26 11.65 18.59 12.22
N LYS A 27 11.49 19.11 13.45
CA LYS A 27 10.68 18.47 14.48
C LYS A 27 9.26 18.18 13.96
N GLU A 28 8.77 16.97 14.19
CA GLU A 28 7.41 16.58 13.80
C GLU A 28 6.39 17.64 14.25
N PRO A 29 5.58 18.20 13.31
CA PRO A 29 4.52 19.13 13.66
C PRO A 29 3.52 18.49 14.61
N ALA A 30 3.02 19.26 15.60
CA ALA A 30 1.97 18.78 16.51
C ALA A 30 0.69 18.33 15.76
N ILE A 31 0.44 18.89 14.58
CA ILE A 31 -0.71 18.56 13.74
C ILE A 31 -0.55 17.22 12.99
N PHE A 32 0.68 16.69 12.86
CA PHE A 32 0.97 15.52 12.02
C PHE A 32 0.10 14.32 12.40
N GLN A 33 0.07 13.94 13.68
CA GLN A 33 -0.71 12.79 14.13
C GLN A 33 -2.21 12.98 13.91
N ARG A 34 -2.72 14.21 14.06
CA ARG A 34 -4.13 14.57 13.80
C ARG A 34 -4.48 14.53 12.31
N GLU A 35 -3.57 14.96 11.45
CA GLU A 35 -3.75 14.83 10.00
C GLU A 35 -3.80 13.36 9.59
N MET A 36 -2.84 12.56 10.09
CA MET A 36 -2.70 11.15 9.72
C MET A 36 -3.82 10.27 10.28
N SER A 37 -4.44 10.65 11.40
CA SER A 37 -5.56 9.90 11.99
C SER A 37 -6.80 9.84 11.08
N GLN A 38 -6.88 10.71 10.06
CA GLN A 38 -7.93 10.67 9.04
C GLN A 38 -7.81 9.47 8.08
N PHE A 39 -6.67 8.77 8.08
CA PHE A 39 -6.37 7.65 7.18
C PHE A 39 -6.18 6.36 8.00
N PRO A 40 -7.27 5.72 8.47
CA PRO A 40 -7.17 4.58 9.38
C PRO A 40 -6.50 3.35 8.75
N ASN A 41 -6.47 3.25 7.43
CA ASN A 41 -5.78 2.21 6.69
C ASN A 41 -4.28 2.48 6.49
N LEU A 42 -3.73 3.55 7.08
CA LEU A 42 -2.31 3.87 7.08
C LEU A 42 -1.76 3.91 8.52
N LYS A 43 -0.59 3.32 8.70
CA LYS A 43 0.25 3.57 9.88
C LYS A 43 1.36 4.54 9.48
N ALA A 44 1.16 5.82 9.79
CA ALA A 44 2.06 6.88 9.36
C ALA A 44 3.10 7.23 10.44
N TYR A 45 4.34 7.40 9.98
CA TYR A 45 5.46 7.93 10.77
C TYR A 45 6.08 9.12 10.05
N SER A 46 6.86 9.92 10.78
CA SER A 46 7.74 10.91 10.19
C SER A 46 9.21 10.66 10.55
N THR A 47 10.11 10.93 9.60
CA THR A 47 11.56 10.93 9.83
C THR A 47 12.22 12.08 9.06
N THR A 48 13.42 12.47 9.50
CA THR A 48 14.22 13.51 8.83
C THR A 48 14.84 13.05 7.52
N SER A 49 14.81 11.75 7.21
CA SER A 49 15.27 11.19 5.93
C SER A 49 14.13 10.78 4.99
N GLY A 50 12.90 10.64 5.51
CA GLY A 50 11.79 10.01 4.78
C GLY A 50 11.96 8.50 4.59
N LEU A 51 12.96 7.91 5.24
CA LEU A 51 13.25 6.48 5.20
C LEU A 51 12.89 5.81 6.53
N PHE A 52 12.67 4.50 6.45
CA PHE A 52 12.51 3.65 7.62
C PHE A 52 13.78 3.62 8.48
N ASN A 53 13.58 3.51 9.79
CA ASN A 53 14.63 3.20 10.75
C ASN A 53 14.18 2.03 11.62
N ALA A 54 15.11 1.41 12.34
CA ALA A 54 14.81 0.22 13.13
C ALA A 54 13.76 0.46 14.23
N GLU A 55 13.67 1.68 14.77
CA GLU A 55 12.68 2.04 15.78
C GLU A 55 11.26 2.03 15.22
N LYS A 56 11.04 2.68 14.06
CA LYS A 56 9.71 2.73 13.42
C LYS A 56 9.31 1.38 12.85
N GLU A 57 10.27 0.62 12.35
CA GLU A 57 10.10 -0.76 11.94
C GLU A 57 9.56 -1.62 13.10
N MET A 58 10.25 -1.60 14.23
CA MET A 58 9.88 -2.38 15.40
C MET A 58 8.51 -1.95 15.97
N ASP A 59 8.20 -0.65 15.98
CA ASP A 59 6.89 -0.15 16.39
C ASP A 59 5.77 -0.65 15.47
N TYR A 60 5.96 -0.55 14.15
CA TYR A 60 4.98 -1.03 13.17
C TYR A 60 4.73 -2.53 13.34
N PHE A 61 5.79 -3.31 13.47
CA PHE A 61 5.72 -4.74 13.71
C PHE A 61 4.91 -5.06 14.96
N LYS A 62 5.39 -4.59 16.13
CA LYS A 62 4.83 -4.95 17.43
C LYS A 62 3.39 -4.46 17.59
N ASN A 63 3.10 -3.24 17.16
CA ASN A 63 1.86 -2.55 17.51
C ASN A 63 0.83 -2.55 16.38
N THR A 64 1.19 -2.98 15.17
CA THR A 64 0.29 -2.99 14.00
C THR A 64 0.31 -4.36 13.33
N LEU A 65 1.40 -4.73 12.67
CA LEU A 65 1.43 -5.89 11.78
C LEU A 65 1.15 -7.22 12.48
N LEU A 66 1.77 -7.45 13.65
CA LEU A 66 1.67 -8.73 14.37
C LEU A 66 0.31 -8.98 15.02
N ARG A 67 -0.59 -7.99 15.05
CA ARG A 67 -1.95 -8.17 15.59
C ARG A 67 -2.84 -9.00 14.69
N ASP A 68 -2.56 -8.96 13.39
CA ASP A 68 -3.38 -9.56 12.34
C ASP A 68 -2.72 -10.77 11.67
N ILE A 69 -1.57 -11.22 12.20
CA ILE A 69 -0.84 -12.39 11.69
C ILE A 69 -0.97 -13.54 12.70
N ASP A 70 -1.28 -14.72 12.18
CA ASP A 70 -1.34 -15.95 12.97
C ASP A 70 0.03 -16.37 13.52
N ASN A 71 0.05 -16.92 14.73
CA ASN A 71 1.29 -17.28 15.43
C ASN A 71 2.15 -18.37 14.75
N ASP A 72 1.58 -19.09 13.77
CA ASP A 72 2.28 -20.13 13.00
C ASP A 72 2.72 -19.63 11.60
N SER A 73 2.84 -18.31 11.44
CA SER A 73 3.24 -17.70 10.18
C SER A 73 4.75 -17.66 9.99
N LEU A 74 5.17 -17.79 8.72
CA LEU A 74 6.53 -17.52 8.27
C LEU A 74 6.57 -16.16 7.58
N MET A 75 7.45 -15.27 8.04
CA MET A 75 7.69 -14.00 7.40
C MET A 75 9.07 -13.93 6.74
N LEU A 76 9.08 -13.55 5.47
CA LEU A 76 10.29 -13.34 4.70
C LEU A 76 10.65 -11.86 4.71
N VAL A 77 11.87 -11.53 5.11
CA VAL A 77 12.37 -10.15 5.19
C VAL A 77 13.64 -9.96 4.38
N ASP A 78 13.90 -8.72 3.96
CA ASP A 78 15.18 -8.39 3.33
C ASP A 78 16.32 -8.45 4.36
N SER A 79 17.53 -8.61 3.85
CA SER A 79 18.81 -8.54 4.55
C SER A 79 19.21 -7.14 5.04
N TRP A 80 18.24 -6.34 5.48
CA TRP A 80 18.46 -5.01 6.05
C TRP A 80 18.68 -5.09 7.56
N ASN A 81 19.70 -4.39 8.07
CA ASN A 81 20.07 -4.41 9.49
C ASN A 81 18.93 -3.99 10.45
N GLY A 82 17.97 -3.20 9.99
CA GLY A 82 16.81 -2.81 10.79
C GLY A 82 15.89 -4.00 11.13
N PHE A 83 15.81 -5.02 10.26
CA PHE A 83 15.06 -6.25 10.55
C PHE A 83 15.75 -7.11 11.60
N GLN A 84 17.09 -7.09 11.70
CA GLN A 84 17.81 -7.91 12.68
C GLN A 84 17.38 -7.57 14.11
N GLN A 85 17.20 -6.29 14.43
CA GLN A 85 16.70 -5.87 15.75
C GLN A 85 15.27 -6.36 16.03
N THR A 86 14.45 -6.45 14.99
CA THR A 86 13.07 -6.95 15.09
C THR A 86 13.05 -8.48 15.29
N ILE A 87 13.91 -9.21 14.56
CA ILE A 87 14.09 -10.66 14.66
C ILE A 87 14.63 -11.06 16.05
N ASP A 88 15.62 -10.33 16.53
CA ASP A 88 16.29 -10.62 17.81
C ASP A 88 15.38 -10.29 19.01
N ASN A 89 14.26 -9.59 18.81
CA ASN A 89 13.32 -9.27 19.86
C ASN A 89 12.48 -10.51 20.26
N PRO A 90 12.67 -11.08 21.46
CA PRO A 90 12.02 -12.34 21.85
C PRO A 90 10.50 -12.25 21.93
N ASN A 91 9.94 -11.06 22.10
CA ASN A 91 8.49 -10.87 22.15
C ASN A 91 7.84 -10.96 20.76
N ILE A 92 8.64 -10.77 19.70
CA ILE A 92 8.19 -10.80 18.30
C ILE A 92 8.48 -12.18 17.71
N SER A 93 9.70 -12.69 17.87
CA SER A 93 10.12 -13.96 17.27
C SER A 93 9.48 -15.21 17.88
N ARG A 94 8.86 -15.11 19.06
CA ARG A 94 8.04 -16.20 19.62
C ARG A 94 6.74 -16.43 18.87
N ASN A 95 6.21 -15.39 18.20
CA ASN A 95 4.92 -15.44 17.54
C ASN A 95 5.05 -15.63 16.03
N ILE A 96 6.22 -15.41 15.43
CA ILE A 96 6.40 -15.54 13.98
C ILE A 96 7.80 -16.09 13.71
N LYS A 97 7.88 -17.04 12.77
CA LYS A 97 9.17 -17.47 12.23
C LYS A 97 9.66 -16.44 11.20
N PHE A 98 10.92 -16.03 11.30
CA PHE A 98 11.54 -15.14 10.33
C PHE A 98 12.54 -15.92 9.46
N GLU A 99 12.56 -15.61 8.17
CA GLU A 99 13.63 -16.04 7.25
C GLU A 99 14.15 -14.80 6.51
N VAL A 100 15.47 -14.60 6.58
CA VAL A 100 16.14 -13.46 5.96
C VAL A 100 16.56 -13.85 4.56
N MET A 101 16.09 -13.10 3.56
CA MET A 101 16.48 -13.31 2.17
C MET A 101 17.99 -13.06 1.98
N PRO A 102 18.70 -13.88 1.19
CA PRO A 102 20.11 -13.66 0.95
C PRO A 102 20.39 -12.27 0.33
N LYS A 103 21.50 -11.66 0.74
CA LYS A 103 21.91 -10.35 0.21
C LYS A 103 21.98 -10.37 -1.31
N LYS A 104 21.54 -9.26 -1.94
CA LYS A 104 21.56 -9.06 -3.42
C LYS A 104 20.65 -10.01 -4.20
N THR A 105 19.66 -10.63 -3.54
CA THR A 105 18.67 -11.49 -4.21
C THR A 105 17.28 -10.88 -4.30
N THR A 106 17.06 -9.70 -3.71
CA THR A 106 15.74 -9.04 -3.59
C THR A 106 15.00 -8.97 -4.93
N SER A 107 15.66 -8.52 -5.99
CA SER A 107 15.06 -8.42 -7.34
C SER A 107 14.73 -9.76 -8.01
N LYS A 108 15.18 -10.88 -7.45
CA LYS A 108 14.99 -12.24 -7.98
C LYS A 108 13.97 -13.03 -7.19
N ILE A 109 13.97 -12.89 -5.87
CA ILE A 109 13.16 -13.75 -5.00
C ILE A 109 12.15 -12.97 -4.16
N GLN A 110 12.25 -11.66 -3.98
CA GLN A 110 11.27 -10.95 -3.14
C GLN A 110 9.98 -10.67 -3.94
N PRO A 111 8.79 -11.16 -3.51
CA PRO A 111 7.54 -10.96 -4.26
C PRO A 111 7.22 -9.48 -4.52
N LEU A 112 7.54 -8.62 -3.55
CA LEU A 112 7.38 -7.19 -3.66
C LEU A 112 8.15 -6.62 -4.86
N ASP A 113 9.46 -6.88 -4.94
CA ASP A 113 10.31 -6.34 -5.99
C ASP A 113 10.20 -7.07 -7.34
N VAL A 114 9.94 -8.38 -7.32
CA VAL A 114 9.75 -9.17 -8.53
C VAL A 114 8.53 -8.70 -9.32
N PHE A 115 7.44 -8.31 -8.64
CA PHE A 115 6.21 -7.95 -9.36
C PHE A 115 5.34 -6.87 -8.69
N PHE A 116 4.99 -7.01 -7.41
CA PHE A 116 3.93 -6.20 -6.79
C PHE A 116 4.23 -4.68 -6.83
N ASN A 117 5.45 -4.29 -6.44
CA ASN A 117 5.90 -2.90 -6.41
C ASN A 117 5.83 -2.22 -7.79
N ARG A 118 5.98 -2.99 -8.87
CA ARG A 118 5.81 -2.46 -10.23
C ARG A 118 4.36 -2.06 -10.49
N GLN A 119 3.41 -2.89 -10.07
CA GLN A 119 1.98 -2.61 -10.24
C GLN A 119 1.55 -1.39 -9.43
N TRP A 120 2.03 -1.29 -8.18
CA TRP A 120 1.83 -0.12 -7.33
C TRP A 120 2.36 1.16 -7.99
N LYS A 121 3.61 1.15 -8.48
CA LYS A 121 4.24 2.30 -9.13
C LYS A 121 3.51 2.73 -10.40
N VAL A 122 3.06 1.78 -11.22
CA VAL A 122 2.28 2.06 -12.43
C VAL A 122 0.97 2.74 -12.05
N PHE A 123 0.24 2.19 -11.08
CA PHE A 123 -1.03 2.75 -10.64
C PHE A 123 -0.88 4.17 -10.05
N MET A 124 0.04 4.35 -9.11
CA MET A 124 0.35 5.65 -8.51
C MET A 124 0.69 6.71 -9.57
N ARG A 125 1.50 6.34 -10.56
CA ARG A 125 1.89 7.25 -11.65
C ARG A 125 0.68 7.63 -12.50
N SER A 126 -0.09 6.64 -12.98
CA SER A 126 -1.27 6.88 -13.81
C SER A 126 -2.33 7.72 -13.07
N LEU A 127 -2.55 7.45 -11.79
CA LEU A 127 -3.45 8.23 -10.95
C LEU A 127 -2.95 9.66 -10.78
N SER A 128 -1.68 9.85 -10.42
CA SER A 128 -1.08 11.18 -10.26
C SER A 128 -1.16 12.00 -11.55
N ASP A 129 -0.89 11.37 -12.71
CA ASP A 129 -0.97 12.05 -14.00
C ASP A 129 -2.42 12.44 -14.34
N LYS A 130 -3.39 11.60 -14.00
CA LYS A 130 -4.82 11.93 -14.14
C LYS A 130 -5.20 13.11 -13.25
N ILE A 131 -4.75 13.15 -12.00
CA ILE A 131 -4.99 14.27 -11.08
C ILE A 131 -4.38 15.57 -11.63
N ARG A 132 -3.11 15.56 -12.05
CA ARG A 132 -2.45 16.74 -12.63
C ARG A 132 -3.21 17.32 -13.83
N ARG A 133 -3.76 16.45 -14.68
CA ARG A 133 -4.47 16.86 -15.89
C ARG A 133 -5.86 17.43 -15.60
N LEU A 134 -6.58 16.86 -14.64
CA LEU A 134 -8.01 17.16 -14.43
C LEU A 134 -8.29 18.04 -13.21
N HIS A 135 -7.36 18.09 -12.26
CA HIS A 135 -7.53 18.75 -10.95
C HIS A 135 -6.26 19.52 -10.57
N MET A 136 -5.91 20.53 -11.38
CA MET A 136 -4.66 21.32 -11.21
C MET A 136 -4.53 22.02 -9.85
N ASN A 137 -5.65 22.30 -9.17
CA ASN A 137 -5.66 22.93 -7.85
C ASN A 137 -5.33 21.95 -6.72
N PHE A 138 -5.23 20.64 -7.01
CA PHE A 138 -4.85 19.62 -6.03
C PHE A 138 -3.33 19.42 -6.03
N THR A 139 -2.67 19.97 -5.02
CA THR A 139 -1.20 19.93 -4.92
C THR A 139 -0.72 18.55 -4.48
N LEU A 140 -0.16 17.76 -5.41
CA LEU A 140 0.34 16.41 -5.13
C LEU A 140 1.53 16.35 -4.16
N SER A 141 2.21 17.46 -3.91
CA SER A 141 3.34 17.52 -2.97
C SER A 141 2.92 17.87 -1.53
N GLU A 142 1.64 18.20 -1.30
CA GLU A 142 1.13 18.41 0.05
C GLU A 142 1.02 17.08 0.80
N ARG A 143 1.55 17.01 2.01
CA ARG A 143 1.60 15.78 2.83
C ARG A 143 0.24 15.12 2.98
N GLU A 144 -0.80 15.91 3.28
CA GLU A 144 -2.15 15.39 3.45
C GLU A 144 -2.69 14.81 2.13
N ASN A 145 -2.44 15.47 1.01
CA ASN A 145 -2.83 14.99 -0.31
C ASN A 145 -2.09 13.70 -0.70
N ILE A 146 -0.80 13.59 -0.34
CA ILE A 146 -0.04 12.35 -0.50
C ILE A 146 -0.67 11.24 0.34
N ALA A 147 -1.02 11.51 1.60
CA ALA A 147 -1.69 10.53 2.47
C ALA A 147 -3.05 10.09 1.90
N ARG A 148 -3.87 11.02 1.39
CA ARG A 148 -5.14 10.72 0.69
C ARG A 148 -4.92 9.76 -0.48
N ILE A 149 -3.94 10.07 -1.34
CA ILE A 149 -3.64 9.22 -2.50
C ILE A 149 -3.18 7.85 -2.06
N ILE A 150 -2.21 7.76 -1.13
CA ILE A 150 -1.70 6.48 -0.63
C ILE A 150 -2.81 5.67 0.04
N SER A 151 -3.68 6.31 0.82
CA SER A 151 -4.83 5.68 1.47
C SER A 151 -5.81 5.09 0.45
N VAL A 152 -6.20 5.86 -0.57
CA VAL A 152 -7.08 5.36 -1.65
C VAL A 152 -6.40 4.24 -2.42
N VAL A 153 -5.13 4.39 -2.80
CA VAL A 153 -4.39 3.38 -3.57
C VAL A 153 -4.25 2.09 -2.78
N HIS A 154 -3.86 2.18 -1.51
CA HIS A 154 -3.78 1.03 -0.61
C HIS A 154 -5.11 0.29 -0.53
N TYR A 155 -6.18 1.04 -0.23
CA TYR A 155 -7.53 0.48 -0.19
C TYR A 155 -7.92 -0.19 -1.51
N MET A 156 -7.61 0.39 -2.67
CA MET A 156 -7.90 -0.27 -3.94
C MET A 156 -7.18 -1.60 -4.07
N PHE A 157 -5.90 -1.68 -3.68
CA PHE A 157 -5.09 -2.89 -3.79
C PHE A 157 -5.50 -4.01 -2.81
N THR A 158 -6.24 -3.71 -1.73
CA THR A 158 -6.73 -4.73 -0.78
C THR A 158 -7.94 -5.51 -1.28
N ALA A 159 -8.54 -5.15 -2.43
CA ALA A 159 -9.70 -5.85 -2.96
C ALA A 159 -9.40 -7.28 -3.40
N ASP A 160 -10.35 -8.19 -3.17
CA ASP A 160 -10.26 -9.62 -3.54
C ASP A 160 -9.95 -9.84 -5.02
N ARG A 161 -10.37 -8.91 -5.88
CA ARG A 161 -10.05 -8.90 -7.31
C ARG A 161 -8.55 -8.97 -7.60
N PHE A 162 -7.71 -8.44 -6.73
CA PHE A 162 -6.26 -8.39 -6.90
C PHE A 162 -5.52 -9.51 -6.16
N VAL A 163 -6.23 -10.44 -5.52
CA VAL A 163 -5.65 -11.66 -4.94
C VAL A 163 -4.81 -12.44 -5.97
N PRO A 164 -5.28 -12.70 -7.21
CA PRO A 164 -4.47 -13.40 -8.22
C PRO A 164 -3.18 -12.64 -8.59
N LEU A 165 -3.20 -11.31 -8.56
CA LEU A 165 -2.03 -10.47 -8.83
C LEU A 165 -0.95 -10.65 -7.76
N ILE A 166 -1.35 -10.74 -6.49
CA ILE A 166 -0.42 -10.94 -5.38
C ILE A 166 0.10 -12.38 -5.37
N ILE A 167 -0.77 -13.39 -5.56
CA ILE A 167 -0.34 -14.80 -5.72
C ILE A 167 0.66 -14.92 -6.88
N TYR A 168 0.46 -14.17 -7.97
CA TYR A 168 1.37 -14.20 -9.11
C TYR A 168 2.76 -13.69 -8.72
N ALA A 169 2.86 -12.67 -7.86
CA ALA A 169 4.13 -12.19 -7.35
C ALA A 169 4.89 -13.29 -6.59
N TRP A 170 4.20 -14.05 -5.75
CA TRP A 170 4.78 -15.17 -5.01
C TRP A 170 5.20 -16.34 -5.91
N TRP A 171 4.37 -16.69 -6.89
CA TRP A 171 4.69 -17.70 -7.89
C TRP A 171 5.90 -17.29 -8.74
N ALA A 172 5.94 -16.04 -9.21
CA ALA A 172 7.04 -15.52 -10.02
C ALA A 172 8.37 -15.47 -9.24
N SER A 173 8.30 -15.35 -7.92
CA SER A 173 9.44 -15.46 -7.00
C SER A 173 9.88 -16.90 -6.69
N GLY A 174 9.12 -17.91 -7.15
CA GLY A 174 9.46 -19.33 -6.97
C GLY A 174 8.99 -19.96 -5.66
N TYR A 175 8.10 -19.30 -4.90
CA TYR A 175 7.61 -19.83 -3.61
C TYR A 175 6.33 -20.65 -3.72
N LEU A 176 5.61 -20.54 -4.84
CA LEU A 176 4.37 -21.28 -5.09
C LEU A 176 4.55 -22.21 -6.29
N ILE A 177 4.01 -23.42 -6.19
CA ILE A 177 4.00 -24.40 -7.28
C ILE A 177 2.94 -23.99 -8.31
N ASP A 178 1.73 -23.69 -7.83
CA ASP A 178 0.60 -23.38 -8.68
C ASP A 178 0.62 -21.93 -9.16
N ARG A 179 0.49 -21.78 -10.47
CA ARG A 179 0.38 -20.47 -11.10
C ARG A 179 -1.08 -19.99 -11.01
N PRO A 180 -1.35 -18.75 -10.57
CA PRO A 180 -2.70 -18.20 -10.62
C PRO A 180 -3.19 -18.04 -12.07
N PRO A 181 -4.50 -17.83 -12.28
CA PRO A 181 -5.07 -17.62 -13.62
C PRO A 181 -4.29 -16.60 -14.44
N ARG A 182 -4.09 -16.84 -15.74
CA ARG A 182 -3.28 -15.95 -16.59
C ARG A 182 -3.90 -14.58 -16.84
N ASN A 183 -5.22 -14.46 -16.70
CA ASN A 183 -5.98 -13.27 -17.02
C ASN A 183 -6.52 -12.67 -15.72
N PHE A 184 -5.68 -11.93 -14.99
CA PHE A 184 -6.13 -11.08 -13.90
C PHE A 184 -5.92 -9.62 -14.24
N ASP A 185 -6.82 -8.76 -13.77
CA ASP A 185 -6.72 -7.32 -13.98
C ASP A 185 -5.60 -6.73 -13.12
N THR A 186 -4.88 -5.75 -13.65
CA THR A 186 -4.09 -4.84 -12.82
C THR A 186 -4.96 -3.70 -12.29
N PRO A 187 -4.62 -3.10 -11.14
CA PRO A 187 -5.37 -1.95 -10.61
C PRO A 187 -5.45 -0.77 -11.59
N ALA A 188 -4.41 -0.56 -12.40
CA ALA A 188 -4.44 0.50 -13.42
C ALA A 188 -5.43 0.19 -14.54
N GLN A 189 -5.49 -1.05 -15.01
CA GLN A 189 -6.47 -1.45 -16.03
C GLN A 189 -7.90 -1.38 -15.48
N TYR A 190 -8.14 -1.91 -14.28
CA TYR A 190 -9.49 -1.99 -13.73
C TYR A 190 -10.02 -0.64 -13.23
N CYS A 191 -9.28 0.03 -12.35
CA CYS A 191 -9.79 1.22 -11.67
C CYS A 191 -9.76 2.48 -12.54
N LEU A 192 -8.89 2.53 -13.56
CA LEU A 192 -8.73 3.70 -14.46
C LEU A 192 -9.19 3.43 -15.90
N GLY A 193 -9.28 2.18 -16.34
CA GLY A 193 -9.65 1.79 -17.71
C GLY A 193 -11.15 1.67 -17.98
N PHE A 194 -11.98 2.41 -17.25
CA PHE A 194 -13.44 2.43 -17.46
C PHE A 194 -13.85 3.51 -18.47
N GLN A 195 -15.10 3.42 -18.96
CA GLN A 195 -15.64 4.37 -19.94
C GLN A 195 -15.70 5.80 -19.36
N PRO A 196 -15.14 6.82 -20.03
CA PRO A 196 -14.97 8.17 -19.47
C PRO A 196 -16.28 8.96 -19.29
N ILE A 197 -17.44 8.40 -19.66
CA ILE A 197 -18.76 9.06 -19.61
C ILE A 197 -19.58 8.59 -18.39
N LEU A 198 -19.08 7.63 -17.61
CA LEU A 198 -19.78 7.15 -16.42
C LEU A 198 -19.90 8.28 -15.38
N LYS A 199 -21.10 8.46 -14.84
CA LYS A 199 -21.37 9.41 -13.75
C LYS A 199 -20.94 8.85 -12.41
N CYS A 200 -20.68 9.73 -11.46
CA CYS A 200 -20.48 9.34 -10.07
C CYS A 200 -21.70 8.58 -9.53
N HIS A 201 -21.45 7.48 -8.84
CA HIS A 201 -22.46 6.64 -8.21
C HIS A 201 -23.13 7.28 -6.98
N LYS A 202 -22.48 8.27 -6.34
CA LYS A 202 -23.06 8.96 -5.19
C LYS A 202 -24.40 9.60 -5.57
N ALA A 203 -25.43 9.35 -4.76
CA ALA A 203 -26.73 9.96 -4.93
C ALA A 203 -26.62 11.49 -5.05
N ASN A 204 -27.38 12.07 -5.98
CA ASN A 204 -27.40 13.50 -6.28
C ASN A 204 -26.08 14.08 -6.81
N CYS A 205 -25.11 13.25 -7.23
CA CYS A 205 -23.90 13.71 -7.90
C CYS A 205 -23.97 13.54 -9.42
N ASN A 206 -23.90 14.64 -10.17
CA ASN A 206 -23.91 14.62 -11.65
C ASN A 206 -22.53 14.75 -12.29
N THR A 207 -21.46 14.71 -11.48
CA THR A 207 -20.09 14.85 -11.99
C THR A 207 -19.60 13.58 -12.67
N ILE A 208 -18.65 13.74 -13.59
CA ILE A 208 -18.05 12.63 -14.31
C ILE A 208 -17.17 11.80 -13.36
N GLY A 209 -17.22 10.49 -13.55
CA GLY A 209 -16.43 9.51 -12.84
C GLY A 209 -14.92 9.72 -13.00
N PHE A 210 -14.21 9.64 -11.88
CA PHE A 210 -12.78 9.80 -11.78
C PHE A 210 -12.07 8.46 -11.52
N LEU A 211 -12.61 7.61 -10.65
CA LEU A 211 -12.02 6.32 -10.31
C LEU A 211 -13.11 5.27 -10.13
N ARG A 212 -12.89 4.06 -10.64
CA ARG A 212 -13.71 2.89 -10.32
C ARG A 212 -13.16 2.20 -9.08
N CYS A 213 -14.01 1.98 -8.07
CA CYS A 213 -13.64 1.26 -6.87
C CYS A 213 -13.44 -0.23 -7.15
N SER A 214 -12.37 -0.82 -6.63
CA SER A 214 -12.09 -2.25 -6.76
C SER A 214 -12.90 -3.14 -5.82
N HIS A 215 -13.47 -2.57 -4.75
CA HIS A 215 -14.29 -3.29 -3.77
C HIS A 215 -15.77 -3.29 -4.13
N CYS A 216 -16.37 -2.13 -4.32
CA CYS A 216 -17.81 -2.00 -4.61
C CYS A 216 -18.13 -1.85 -6.10
N GLU A 217 -17.12 -1.82 -6.96
CA GLU A 217 -17.21 -1.76 -8.43
C GLU A 217 -17.85 -0.49 -9.02
N ASN A 218 -18.34 0.41 -8.16
CA ASN A 218 -18.93 1.69 -8.52
C ASN A 218 -17.87 2.70 -8.94
N VAL A 219 -18.29 3.67 -9.77
CA VAL A 219 -17.45 4.78 -10.21
C VAL A 219 -17.75 6.03 -9.39
N TYR A 220 -16.71 6.68 -8.88
CA TYR A 220 -16.83 7.91 -8.10
C TYR A 220 -16.04 9.04 -8.76
N CYS A 221 -16.55 10.27 -8.65
CA CYS A 221 -15.81 11.45 -9.09
C CYS A 221 -14.66 11.78 -8.13
N PHE A 222 -13.85 12.78 -8.49
CA PHE A 222 -12.68 13.15 -7.72
C PHE A 222 -13.03 13.56 -6.28
N GLU A 223 -14.06 14.39 -6.09
CA GLU A 223 -14.51 14.83 -4.77
C GLU A 223 -14.84 13.64 -3.87
N HIS A 224 -15.73 12.76 -4.34
CA HIS A 224 -16.17 11.58 -3.61
C HIS A 224 -15.08 10.51 -3.46
N THR A 225 -13.99 10.58 -4.21
CA THR A 225 -12.86 9.63 -4.12
C THR A 225 -11.77 10.15 -3.19
N MET A 226 -11.33 11.39 -3.36
CA MET A 226 -10.11 11.94 -2.75
C MET A 226 -10.39 12.89 -1.59
N ILE A 227 -11.47 13.69 -1.69
CA ILE A 227 -11.78 14.72 -0.69
C ILE A 227 -12.64 14.13 0.41
N ASP A 228 -13.77 13.52 0.05
CA ASP A 228 -14.61 12.76 0.98
C ASP A 228 -13.96 11.43 1.42
N LEU A 229 -12.88 11.04 0.73
CA LEU A 229 -12.09 9.83 0.95
C LEU A 229 -12.92 8.53 0.82
N HIS A 230 -12.92 7.93 -0.37
CA HIS A 230 -13.61 6.66 -0.62
C HIS A 230 -12.79 5.46 -0.13
N VAL A 231 -12.88 5.20 1.17
CA VAL A 231 -12.34 4.03 1.87
C VAL A 231 -13.43 3.52 2.81
N HIS A 232 -13.77 2.23 2.74
CA HIS A 232 -14.79 1.61 3.59
C HIS A 232 -14.16 0.83 4.75
#